data_AF-A0A5D6WQ67-F1
#
_entry.id   AF-A0A5D6WQ67-F1
#
_cell.length_a   1.000
_cell.length_b   1.000
_cell.length_c   1.000
_cell.angle_alpha   90.00
_cell.angle_beta   90.00
_cell.angle_gamma   90.00
#
_symmetry.space_group_name_H-M   'P 1'
#
loop_
_entity.id
_entity.type
_entity.pdbx_description
1 polymer ?
#
loop_
_entity_poly.entity_id
_entity_poly.type
_entity_poly.pdbx_seq_one_letter_code
_entity_poly.pdbx_strand_id
1 'polypeptide(L)'
;MEHMKHRLLECQWSPEEIAGRLRVEYGKCIISTTTIYRAIYSGWLNAPKASTVSVIKKLRHRGKRRKKRSIEEKRGKIQISHDITERPSGAENRSEIGHWEADTVVGKQGKACLVTLVD
;
A
#
# COMPACT_ATOMS: atom_id res chain seq x y z
N MET A 1 20.68 22.09 8.53
CA MET A 1 19.96 20.84 8.91
C MET A 1 18.94 21.07 10.03
N GLU A 2 19.24 21.89 11.03
CA GLU A 2 18.34 22.20 12.15
C GLU A 2 17.02 22.84 11.71
N HIS A 3 17.08 23.77 10.76
CA HIS A 3 15.90 24.36 10.10
C HIS A 3 14.99 23.32 9.43
N MET A 4 15.54 22.24 8.87
CA MET A 4 14.70 21.17 8.31
C MET A 4 14.06 20.31 9.40
N LYS A 5 14.82 19.99 10.45
CA LYS A 5 14.34 19.20 11.58
C LYS A 5 13.15 19.88 12.26
N HIS A 6 13.24 21.20 12.49
CA HIS A 6 12.13 21.99 13.03
C HIS A 6 10.89 21.95 12.11
N ARG A 7 11.04 22.23 10.81
CA ARG A 7 9.91 22.24 9.86
C ARG A 7 9.25 20.86 9.71
N LEU A 8 10.02 19.78 9.80
CA LEU A 8 9.52 18.41 9.73
C LEU A 8 8.82 17.99 11.03
N LEU A 9 9.46 18.20 12.19
CA LEU A 9 9.01 17.66 13.47
C LEU A 9 7.96 18.52 14.16
N GLU A 10 8.07 19.85 14.06
CA GLU A 10 7.20 20.81 14.75
C GLU A 10 6.09 21.31 13.80
N CYS A 11 6.45 21.64 12.55
CA CYS A 11 5.47 22.17 11.58
C CYS A 11 4.80 21.10 10.71
N GLN A 12 5.25 19.84 10.75
CA GLN A 12 4.73 18.71 9.96
C GLN A 12 4.71 18.95 8.44
N TRP A 13 5.67 19.72 7.92
CA TRP A 13 5.79 19.95 6.49
C TRP A 13 6.25 18.68 5.75
N SER A 14 5.77 18.49 4.53
CA SER A 14 6.25 17.40 3.68
C SER A 14 7.69 17.64 3.20
N PRO A 15 8.47 16.59 2.88
CA PRO A 15 9.79 16.75 2.28
C PRO A 15 9.78 17.64 1.01
N GLU A 16 8.75 17.53 0.19
CA GLU A 16 8.54 18.39 -0.99
C GLU A 16 8.35 19.86 -0.61
N GLU A 17 7.54 20.15 0.40
CA GLU A 17 7.30 21.50 0.89
C GLU A 17 8.59 22.12 1.46
N ILE A 18 9.38 21.32 2.20
CA ILE A 18 10.67 21.76 2.75
C ILE A 18 11.65 22.06 1.61
N ALA A 19 11.82 21.15 0.64
CA ALA A 19 12.72 21.34 -0.49
C ALA A 19 12.31 22.53 -1.37
N GLY A 20 11.00 22.70 -1.61
CA GLY A 20 10.45 23.82 -2.35
C GLY A 20 10.68 25.15 -1.62
N ARG A 21 10.43 25.20 -0.32
CA ARG A 21 10.65 26.42 0.47
C ARG A 21 12.12 26.82 0.53
N LEU A 22 13.03 25.86 0.72
CA LEU A 22 14.47 26.12 0.68
C LEU A 22 14.91 26.65 -0.69
N ARG A 23 14.29 26.17 -1.78
CA ARG A 23 14.60 26.72 -3.11
C ARG A 23 14.20 28.18 -3.26
N VAL A 24 13.04 28.56 -2.72
CA VAL A 24 12.56 29.95 -2.74
C VAL A 24 13.43 30.85 -1.85
N GLU A 25 13.76 30.40 -0.64
CA GLU A 25 14.55 31.20 0.32
C GLU A 25 15.99 31.47 -0.16
N TYR A 26 16.62 30.49 -0.81
CA TYR A 26 18.03 30.58 -1.21
C TYR A 26 18.23 30.81 -2.72
N GLY A 27 17.15 30.94 -3.50
CA GLY A 27 17.19 31.13 -4.95
C GLY A 27 17.76 29.97 -5.77
N LYS A 28 18.09 28.83 -5.14
CA LYS A 28 18.69 27.66 -5.78
C LYS A 28 18.32 26.38 -5.05
N CYS A 29 18.49 25.23 -5.71
CA CYS A 29 18.27 23.93 -5.08
C CYS A 29 19.40 23.63 -4.09
N ILE A 30 19.17 23.84 -2.78
CA ILE A 30 20.15 23.51 -1.73
C ILE A 30 20.06 22.02 -1.35
N ILE A 31 18.84 21.48 -1.21
CA ILE A 31 18.59 20.10 -0.78
C ILE A 31 17.42 19.54 -1.59
N SER A 32 17.62 18.37 -2.19
CA SER A 32 16.57 17.64 -2.91
C SER A 32 15.68 16.85 -1.95
N THR A 33 14.43 16.62 -2.33
CA THR A 33 13.47 15.79 -1.59
C THR A 33 14.04 14.41 -1.26
N THR A 34 14.74 13.79 -2.21
CA THR A 34 15.42 12.49 -2.02
C THR A 34 16.42 12.53 -0.86
N THR A 35 17.21 13.59 -0.74
CA THR A 35 18.17 13.74 0.37
C THR A 35 17.45 13.87 1.71
N ILE A 36 16.30 14.54 1.75
CA ILE A 36 15.46 14.63 2.96
C ILE A 36 14.96 13.24 3.37
N TYR A 37 14.43 12.47 2.41
CA TYR A 37 13.99 11.10 2.69
C TYR A 37 15.14 10.21 3.18
N ARG A 38 16.32 10.28 2.55
CA ARG A 38 17.51 9.54 3.01
C ARG A 38 17.86 9.88 4.46
N ALA A 39 17.82 11.17 4.84
CA ALA A 39 18.09 11.62 6.20
C ALA A 39 17.02 11.16 7.22
N ILE A 40 15.77 11.02 6.80
CA ILE A 40 14.71 10.44 7.62
C ILE A 40 15.00 8.95 7.85
N TYR A 41 15.21 8.18 6.79
CA TYR A 41 15.40 6.73 6.88
C TYR A 41 16.71 6.33 7.58
N SER A 42 17.77 7.13 7.45
CA SER A 42 19.01 6.92 8.18
C SER A 42 18.93 7.31 9.66
N GLY A 43 17.79 7.87 10.11
CA GLY A 43 17.58 8.29 11.50
C GLY A 43 18.31 9.57 11.89
N TRP A 44 18.92 10.29 10.93
CA TRP A 44 19.68 11.51 11.17
C TRP A 44 18.81 12.64 11.73
N LEU A 45 17.52 12.64 11.41
CA LEU A 45 16.54 13.61 11.89
C LEU A 45 15.85 13.18 13.19
N ASN A 46 16.24 12.05 13.79
CA ASN A 46 15.63 11.59 15.04
C ASN A 46 15.96 12.55 16.20
N ALA A 47 15.00 12.76 17.09
CA ALA A 47 15.28 13.38 18.38
C ALA A 47 16.03 12.37 19.29
N PRO A 48 16.75 12.82 20.33
CA PRO A 48 17.31 11.91 21.32
C PRO A 48 16.22 10.97 21.86
N LYS A 49 16.46 9.65 21.83
CA LYS A 49 15.49 8.58 22.21
C LYS A 49 14.30 8.36 21.26
N ALA A 50 14.19 9.10 20.16
CA ALA A 50 13.13 8.90 19.18
C ALA A 50 13.54 7.86 18.13
N SER A 51 12.65 6.94 17.78
CA SER A 51 12.88 5.99 16.69
C SER A 51 12.53 6.61 15.34
N THR A 52 13.13 6.13 14.25
CA THR A 52 12.80 6.56 12.88
C THR A 52 11.29 6.43 12.59
N VAL A 53 10.64 5.42 13.16
CA VAL A 53 9.18 5.22 13.07
C VAL A 53 8.40 6.41 13.63
N SER A 54 8.88 7.02 14.72
CA SER A 54 8.22 8.19 15.31
C SER A 54 8.28 9.42 14.40
N VAL A 55 9.38 9.60 13.66
CA VAL A 55 9.53 10.67 12.67
C VAL A 55 8.65 10.42 11.45
N ILE A 56 8.59 9.18 10.96
CA ILE A 56 7.72 8.80 9.84
C ILE A 56 6.24 9.03 10.16
N LYS A 57 5.82 8.82 11.41
CA LYS A 57 4.44 9.11 11.86
C LYS A 57 4.09 10.60 11.79
N LYS A 58 5.08 11.50 11.88
CA LYS A 58 4.89 12.96 11.73
C LYS A 58 4.83 13.41 10.26
N LEU A 59 5.24 12.57 9.31
CA LEU A 59 5.09 12.89 7.89
C LEU A 59 3.61 13.03 7.52
N ARG A 60 3.32 13.90 6.56
CA ARG A 60 1.95 14.11 6.11
C ARG A 60 1.45 12.85 5.40
N HIS A 61 0.49 12.16 6.02
CA HIS A 61 -0.16 10.99 5.42
C HIS A 61 -1.37 11.45 4.61
N ARG A 62 -1.48 11.02 3.36
CA ARG A 62 -2.76 11.09 2.65
C ARG A 62 -3.70 10.12 3.34
N GLY A 63 -4.66 10.65 4.11
CA GLY A 63 -5.58 9.82 4.88
C GLY A 63 -6.23 8.74 4.02
N LYS A 64 -6.35 7.52 4.54
CA LYS A 64 -7.08 6.46 3.84
C LYS A 64 -8.54 6.91 3.69
N ARG A 65 -9.01 7.02 2.45
CA ARG A 65 -10.43 7.28 2.19
C ARG A 65 -11.22 6.06 2.67
N ARG A 66 -11.80 6.13 3.87
CA ARG A 66 -12.68 5.08 4.36
C ARG A 66 -13.93 5.05 3.48
N LYS A 67 -14.19 3.92 2.82
CA LYS A 67 -15.48 3.67 2.15
C LYS A 67 -16.55 3.75 3.24
N LYS A 68 -17.54 4.64 3.09
CA LYS A 68 -18.70 4.65 4.00
C LYS A 68 -19.37 3.28 3.91
N ARG A 69 -19.76 2.69 5.04
CA ARG A 69 -20.42 1.37 5.09
C ARG A 69 -21.68 1.29 4.21
N SER A 70 -22.31 2.43 3.93
CA SER A 70 -23.50 2.57 3.09
C SER A 70 -23.24 2.69 1.58
N ILE A 71 -21.99 2.66 1.12
CA ILE A 71 -21.71 2.70 -0.33
C ILE A 71 -21.92 1.32 -0.91
N GLU A 72 -23.03 1.17 -1.62
CA GLU A 72 -23.34 0.03 -2.48
C GLU A 72 -22.18 -0.25 -3.45
N GLU A 73 -21.79 -1.52 -3.56
CA GLU A 73 -20.71 -1.95 -4.44
C GLU A 73 -21.21 -2.02 -5.89
N LYS A 74 -20.69 -1.14 -6.75
CA LYS A 74 -21.13 -0.99 -8.15
C LYS A 74 -20.26 -1.75 -9.16
N ARG A 75 -19.23 -2.47 -8.71
CA ARG A 75 -18.29 -3.19 -9.60
C ARG A 75 -18.91 -4.41 -10.32
N GLY A 76 -20.18 -4.73 -10.05
CA GLY A 76 -20.84 -5.90 -10.61
C GLY A 76 -20.39 -7.21 -9.95
N LYS A 77 -21.20 -8.26 -10.08
CA LYS A 77 -20.82 -9.63 -9.72
C LYS A 77 -20.51 -10.39 -11.00
N ILE A 78 -19.50 -11.26 -10.97
CA ILE A 78 -19.21 -12.19 -12.07
C ILE A 78 -20.49 -13.00 -12.33
N GLN A 79 -20.99 -12.94 -13.56
CA GLN A 79 -22.10 -13.79 -14.00
C GLN A 79 -21.48 -15.10 -14.47
N ILE A 80 -21.75 -16.17 -13.73
CA ILE A 80 -21.37 -17.52 -14.13
C ILE A 80 -22.44 -17.99 -15.11
N SER A 81 -22.03 -18.29 -16.35
CA SER A 81 -22.96 -18.60 -17.44
C SER A 81 -23.34 -20.08 -17.53
N HIS A 82 -22.63 -20.95 -16.81
CA HIS A 82 -22.82 -22.40 -16.86
C HIS A 82 -22.75 -22.99 -15.46
N ASP A 83 -23.61 -23.96 -15.18
CA ASP A 83 -23.59 -24.65 -13.90
C ASP A 83 -22.48 -25.71 -13.86
N ILE A 84 -22.04 -26.06 -12.65
CA ILE A 84 -21.01 -27.09 -12.45
C ILE A 84 -21.40 -28.44 -13.08
N THR A 85 -22.70 -28.72 -13.15
CA THR A 85 -23.29 -29.93 -13.72
C THR A 85 -23.20 -30.00 -15.24
N GLU A 86 -22.96 -28.87 -15.91
CA GLU A 86 -22.83 -28.78 -17.37
C GLU A 86 -21.39 -29.03 -17.85
N ARG A 87 -20.48 -29.38 -16.93
CA ARG A 87 -19.10 -29.69 -17.27
C ARG A 87 -19.02 -30.88 -18.23
N PRO A 88 -18.09 -30.84 -19.21
CA PRO A 88 -17.84 -31.98 -20.07
C PRO A 88 -17.25 -33.12 -19.25
N SER A 89 -17.54 -34.37 -19.64
CA SER A 89 -17.03 -35.56 -18.96
C SER A 89 -15.50 -35.61 -18.91
N GLY A 90 -14.83 -35.07 -19.94
CA GLY A 90 -13.37 -34.93 -20.03
C GLY A 90 -12.73 -34.07 -18.93
N ALA A 91 -13.48 -33.11 -18.39
CA ALA A 91 -13.05 -32.30 -17.26
C ALA A 91 -13.21 -33.06 -15.94
N GLU A 92 -14.35 -33.73 -15.76
CA GLU A 92 -14.65 -34.49 -14.54
C GLU A 92 -13.68 -35.65 -14.33
N ASN A 93 -13.37 -36.39 -15.39
CA ASN A 93 -12.46 -37.53 -15.34
C ASN A 93 -10.98 -37.15 -15.58
N ARG A 94 -10.69 -35.86 -15.80
CA ARG A 94 -9.35 -35.32 -16.10
C ARG A 94 -8.66 -36.02 -17.27
N SER A 95 -9.41 -36.38 -18.31
CA SER A 95 -8.84 -37.02 -19.50
C SER A 95 -8.30 -36.04 -20.54
N GLU A 96 -8.67 -34.76 -20.44
CA GLU A 96 -8.27 -33.70 -21.35
C GLU A 96 -7.51 -32.59 -20.61
N ILE A 97 -6.44 -32.07 -21.23
CA ILE A 97 -5.64 -30.96 -20.69
C ILE A 97 -6.36 -29.63 -20.99
N GLY A 98 -6.32 -28.69 -20.05
CA GLY A 98 -6.88 -27.34 -20.20
C GLY A 98 -8.13 -27.07 -19.35
N HIS A 99 -8.53 -28.02 -18.51
CA HIS A 99 -9.66 -27.87 -17.58
C HIS A 99 -9.16 -27.48 -16.18
N TRP A 100 -8.72 -26.23 -16.07
CA TRP A 100 -8.19 -25.69 -14.83
C TRP A 100 -9.26 -25.57 -13.73
N GLU A 101 -8.97 -26.12 -12.54
CA GLU A 101 -9.79 -25.99 -11.34
C GLU A 101 -9.06 -25.19 -10.27
N ALA A 102 -9.77 -24.24 -9.66
CA ALA A 102 -9.24 -23.39 -8.60
C ALA A 102 -10.12 -23.47 -7.34
N ASP A 103 -9.64 -24.14 -6.30
CA ASP A 103 -10.32 -24.21 -5.01
C ASP A 103 -9.69 -23.25 -4.01
N THR A 104 -10.53 -22.66 -3.16
CA THR A 104 -10.08 -21.75 -2.11
C THR A 104 -10.43 -22.31 -0.73
N VAL A 105 -9.42 -22.74 0.01
CA VAL A 105 -9.57 -23.21 1.39
C VAL A 105 -9.32 -22.05 2.35
N VAL A 106 -10.37 -21.64 3.06
CA VAL A 106 -10.32 -20.55 4.03
C VAL A 106 -10.27 -21.11 5.45
N GLY A 107 -9.22 -20.76 6.20
CA GLY A 107 -9.09 -21.17 7.61
C GLY A 107 -10.14 -20.52 8.53
N LYS A 108 -10.39 -21.17 9.67
CA LYS A 108 -11.46 -20.89 10.66
C LYS A 108 -11.64 -19.43 11.15
N GLN A 109 -10.69 -18.53 10.88
CA GLN A 109 -10.75 -17.12 11.28
C GLN A 109 -10.30 -16.14 10.17
N GLY A 110 -10.30 -16.56 8.90
CA GLY A 110 -9.86 -15.70 7.78
C GLY A 110 -8.39 -15.27 7.83
N LYS A 111 -7.57 -15.94 8.66
CA LYS A 111 -6.15 -15.63 8.88
C LYS A 111 -5.24 -16.26 7.82
N ALA A 112 -5.63 -17.43 7.32
CA ALA A 112 -4.92 -18.14 6.27
C ALA A 112 -5.92 -18.51 5.16
N CYS A 113 -5.49 -18.34 3.92
CA CYS A 113 -6.23 -18.69 2.72
C CYS A 113 -5.25 -19.43 1.81
N LEU A 114 -5.60 -20.63 1.38
CA LEU A 114 -4.86 -21.40 0.40
C LEU A 114 -5.69 -21.47 -0.88
N VAL A 115 -5.05 -21.17 -2.00
CA VAL A 115 -5.63 -21.42 -3.32
C VAL A 115 -4.89 -22.60 -3.91
N THR A 116 -5.63 -23.63 -4.31
CA THR A 116 -5.10 -24.77 -5.05
C THR A 116 -5.52 -24.62 -6.51
N LEU A 117 -4.56 -24.75 -7.41
CA LEU A 117 -4.78 -24.67 -8.85
C LEU A 117 -4.30 -25.98 -9.46
N VAL A 118 -5.19 -26.66 -10.17
CA VAL A 118 -4.95 -27.94 -10.82
C VAL A 118 -5.47 -27.91 -12.25
N ASP A 119 -4.92 -28.76 -13.10
CA ASP A 119 -5.36 -29.06 -14.47
C ASP A 119 -5.51 -30.58 -14.57
#